data_AF-A0A924C4Y1-F1
#
_entry.id   AF-A0A924C4Y1-F1
#
_cell.length_a   1.000
_cell.length_b   1.000
_cell.length_c   1.000
_cell.angle_alpha   90.00
_cell.angle_beta   90.00
_cell.angle_gamma   90.00
#
_symmetry.space_group_name_H-M   'P 1'
#
loop_
_entity.id
_entity.type
_entity.pdbx_description
1 polymer ?
#
loop_
_entity_poly.entity_id
_entity_poly.type
_entity_poly.pdbx_seq_one_letter_code
_entity_poly.pdbx_strand_id
1 'polypeptide(L)'
;MKKIKKIAAWSAVVLVGATVIACGGGGSGIPLSTLDGKRPLVIGHRGAGGYLPEHTLEAYALAIEQGADAIEPDLVSTKDGVLIARHDPNLVFSTDVATHPEFASRKRTVAVDGEVQTGWFASDFTLAEIKTLGGVSTDAERPQQFNGRYKIVTLAEIIALAKSR
;
A
#
# COMPACT_ATOMS: atom_id res chain seq x y z
N MET A 1 45.49 49.27 55.72
CA MET A 1 45.39 49.82 54.35
C MET A 1 45.15 48.68 53.37
N LYS A 2 44.05 48.74 52.59
CA LYS A 2 43.88 48.30 51.17
C LYS A 2 44.62 46.98 50.75
N LYS A 3 43.99 45.90 50.25
CA LYS A 3 42.80 45.77 49.40
C LYS A 3 42.22 44.35 49.48
N ILE A 4 40.89 44.28 49.44
CA ILE A 4 40.09 43.11 49.07
C ILE A 4 40.37 42.75 47.61
N LYS A 5 40.56 41.47 47.29
CA LYS A 5 40.34 40.93 45.95
C LYS A 5 39.38 39.73 46.07
N LYS A 6 38.15 39.97 45.65
CA LYS A 6 37.15 38.94 45.35
C LYS A 6 37.65 38.14 44.15
N ILE A 7 37.61 36.81 44.22
CA ILE A 7 37.65 35.97 43.02
C ILE A 7 36.37 35.15 43.04
N ALA A 8 35.55 35.42 42.04
CA ALA A 8 34.21 34.88 41.84
C ALA A 8 34.28 33.41 41.44
N ALA A 9 33.40 32.59 42.03
CA ALA A 9 33.04 31.30 41.50
C ALA A 9 32.28 31.51 40.18
N TRP A 10 32.77 30.91 39.10
CA TRP A 10 32.03 30.77 37.85
C TRP A 10 31.77 29.29 37.63
N SER A 11 30.56 28.85 37.96
CA SER A 11 30.02 27.59 37.49
C SER A 11 29.75 27.73 35.99
N ALA A 12 30.63 27.15 35.16
CA ALA A 12 30.35 26.97 33.76
C ALA A 12 29.41 25.77 33.61
N VAL A 13 28.10 26.04 33.51
CA VAL A 13 27.15 25.07 32.98
C VAL A 13 27.38 25.00 31.47
N VAL A 14 28.05 23.95 31.01
CA VAL A 14 28.13 23.63 29.59
C VAL A 14 26.78 23.04 29.18
N LEU A 15 25.93 23.85 28.56
CA LEU A 15 24.81 23.32 27.78
C LEU A 15 25.40 22.58 26.57
N VAL A 16 25.44 21.26 26.64
CA VAL A 16 25.59 20.43 25.44
C VAL A 16 24.28 20.52 24.67
N GLY A 17 24.22 21.46 23.73
CA GLY A 17 23.18 21.47 22.71
C GLY A 17 23.33 20.21 21.87
N ALA A 18 22.54 19.18 22.17
CA ALA A 18 22.39 18.02 21.30
C ALA A 18 21.65 18.49 20.04
N THR A 19 22.39 18.96 19.04
CA THR A 19 21.90 19.04 17.68
C THR A 19 21.58 17.61 17.26
N VAL A 20 20.29 17.29 17.25
CA VAL A 20 19.75 16.12 16.57
C VAL A 20 20.02 16.36 15.09
N ILE A 21 21.13 15.82 14.59
CA ILE A 21 21.37 15.75 13.16
C ILE A 21 20.32 14.78 12.63
N ALA A 22 19.24 15.33 12.10
CA ALA A 22 18.37 14.60 11.22
C ALA A 22 19.24 14.07 10.08
N CYS A 23 19.35 12.75 9.94
CA CYS A 23 19.83 12.12 8.71
C CYS A 23 18.79 12.35 7.60
N GLY A 24 18.63 13.61 7.18
CA GLY A 24 18.02 13.95 5.90
C GLY A 24 19.04 13.63 4.82
N GLY A 25 18.71 12.68 3.94
CA GLY A 25 19.57 12.13 2.91
C GLY A 25 20.19 13.19 2.00
N GLY A 26 21.38 13.65 2.35
CA GLY A 26 22.33 14.31 1.45
C GLY A 26 23.19 13.28 0.74
N GLY A 27 22.57 12.27 0.13
CA GLY A 27 23.28 11.38 -0.77
C GLY A 27 23.30 12.01 -2.15
N SER A 28 24.45 12.52 -2.58
CA SER A 28 24.74 12.80 -3.99
C SER A 28 24.75 11.48 -4.76
N GLY A 29 23.59 10.86 -4.92
CA GLY A 29 23.41 9.62 -5.64
C GLY A 29 23.67 9.84 -7.12
N ILE A 30 24.24 8.85 -7.79
CA ILE A 30 24.32 8.82 -9.25
C ILE A 30 22.91 9.05 -9.79
N PRO A 31 22.69 10.05 -10.66
CA PRO A 31 21.37 10.30 -11.21
C PRO A 31 20.92 9.06 -12.00
N LEU A 32 19.88 8.38 -11.50
CA LEU A 32 19.27 7.21 -12.16
C LEU A 32 18.43 7.66 -13.36
N SER A 33 19.09 8.21 -14.37
CA SER A 33 18.39 8.79 -15.52
C SER A 33 17.84 7.72 -16.46
N THR A 34 16.67 7.97 -17.04
CA THR A 34 16.11 7.19 -18.14
C THR A 34 16.91 7.39 -19.44
N LEU A 35 16.59 6.63 -20.50
CA LEU A 35 17.26 6.73 -21.80
C LEU A 35 17.15 8.13 -22.44
N ASP A 36 16.15 8.92 -22.06
CA ASP A 36 15.95 10.31 -22.50
C ASP A 36 16.47 11.35 -21.49
N GLY A 37 17.24 10.93 -20.48
CA GLY A 37 17.88 11.81 -19.51
C GLY A 37 16.96 12.40 -18.44
N LYS A 38 15.71 11.92 -18.35
CA LYS A 38 14.76 12.34 -17.30
C LYS A 38 14.92 11.49 -16.03
N ARG A 39 14.29 11.92 -14.95
CA ARG A 39 14.13 11.06 -13.76
C ARG A 39 13.21 9.88 -14.10
N PRO A 40 13.40 8.71 -13.48
CA PRO A 40 12.53 7.57 -13.70
C PRO A 40 11.16 7.85 -13.08
N LEU A 41 10.13 7.23 -13.66
CA LEU A 41 8.79 7.24 -13.07
C LEU A 41 8.70 6.22 -11.94
N VAL A 42 8.05 6.61 -10.85
CA VAL A 42 7.70 5.72 -9.74
C VAL A 42 6.25 5.30 -9.93
N ILE A 43 6.03 4.02 -10.22
CA ILE A 43 4.69 3.45 -10.39
C ILE A 43 4.35 2.64 -9.13
N GLY A 44 3.29 3.04 -8.42
CA GLY A 44 2.77 2.31 -7.27
C GLY A 44 2.10 1.01 -7.71
N HIS A 45 2.89 -0.05 -7.85
CA HIS A 45 2.44 -1.41 -8.20
C HIS A 45 1.42 -1.91 -7.17
N ARG A 46 0.16 -2.04 -7.62
CA ARG A 46 -1.00 -2.36 -6.77
C ARG A 46 -1.24 -1.36 -5.64
N GLY A 47 -0.74 -0.13 -5.79
CA GLY A 47 -0.65 0.89 -4.74
C GLY A 47 0.59 0.69 -3.86
N ALA A 48 0.47 1.01 -2.58
CA ALA A 48 1.52 0.84 -1.58
C ALA A 48 1.44 -0.56 -0.92
N GLY A 49 1.42 -1.60 -1.75
CA GLY A 49 1.15 -3.00 -1.36
C GLY A 49 2.13 -3.60 -0.35
N GLY A 50 3.30 -2.98 -0.16
CA GLY A 50 4.27 -3.32 0.89
C GLY A 50 3.84 -2.89 2.30
N TYR A 51 2.92 -1.93 2.42
CA TYR A 51 2.49 -1.34 3.68
C TYR A 51 1.03 -1.67 4.02
N LEU A 52 0.17 -1.79 3.00
CA LEU A 52 -1.27 -2.01 3.12
C LEU A 52 -1.70 -3.12 2.16
N PRO A 53 -2.85 -3.81 2.41
CA PRO A 53 -3.39 -4.78 1.47
C PRO A 53 -3.51 -4.17 0.07
N GLU A 54 -2.92 -4.85 -0.90
CA GLU A 54 -2.81 -4.41 -2.29
C GLU A 54 -4.18 -4.11 -2.94
N HIS A 55 -4.22 -3.21 -3.91
CA HIS A 55 -5.43 -2.83 -4.66
C HIS A 55 -6.61 -2.41 -3.76
N THR A 56 -6.33 -1.63 -2.72
CA THR A 56 -7.31 -0.93 -1.88
C THR A 56 -7.19 0.58 -2.11
N LEU A 57 -8.26 1.36 -1.85
CA LEU A 57 -8.17 2.83 -2.00
C LEU A 57 -7.09 3.40 -1.08
N GLU A 58 -6.89 2.79 0.08
CA GLU A 58 -5.91 3.16 1.09
C GLU A 58 -4.48 2.87 0.61
N ALA A 59 -4.23 1.72 -0.01
CA ALA A 59 -2.94 1.44 -0.64
C ALA A 59 -2.65 2.42 -1.78
N TYR A 60 -3.65 2.77 -2.60
CA TYR A 60 -3.48 3.76 -3.67
C TYR A 60 -3.23 5.16 -3.15
N ALA A 61 -4.00 5.60 -2.15
CA ALA A 61 -3.82 6.90 -1.52
C ALA A 61 -2.43 7.03 -0.90
N LEU A 62 -1.97 6.00 -0.18
CA LEU A 62 -0.62 5.99 0.40
C LEU A 62 0.47 6.04 -0.68
N ALA A 63 0.32 5.33 -1.81
CA ALA A 63 1.28 5.42 -2.91
C ALA A 63 1.37 6.84 -3.48
N ILE A 64 0.22 7.51 -3.65
CA ILE A 64 0.16 8.91 -4.09
C ILE A 64 0.85 9.82 -3.06
N GLU A 65 0.56 9.64 -1.77
CA GLU A 65 1.16 10.42 -0.68
C GLU A 65 2.68 10.22 -0.57
N GLN A 66 3.18 9.02 -0.93
CA GLN A 66 4.61 8.69 -1.00
C GLN A 66 5.30 9.23 -2.27
N GLY A 67 4.55 9.86 -3.17
CA GLY A 67 5.10 10.50 -4.37
C GLY A 67 5.18 9.61 -5.60
N ALA A 68 4.35 8.57 -5.69
CA ALA A 68 4.22 7.81 -6.93
C ALA A 68 3.69 8.71 -8.08
N ASP A 69 4.32 8.60 -9.24
CA ASP A 69 3.92 9.31 -10.47
C ASP A 69 2.65 8.71 -11.09
N ALA A 70 2.39 7.42 -10.84
CA ALA A 70 1.18 6.72 -11.25
C ALA A 70 0.84 5.61 -10.25
N ILE A 71 -0.44 5.23 -10.19
CA ILE A 71 -0.91 4.04 -9.49
C ILE A 71 -1.30 2.97 -10.51
N GLU A 72 -1.02 1.71 -10.18
CA GLU A 72 -1.21 0.59 -11.10
C GLU A 72 -2.33 -0.36 -10.58
N PRO A 73 -3.41 -0.55 -11.36
CA PRO A 73 -4.43 -1.55 -11.07
C PRO A 73 -4.38 -2.76 -12.02
N ASP A 74 -4.49 -3.95 -11.45
CA ASP A 74 -4.86 -5.18 -12.13
C ASP A 74 -6.38 -5.34 -12.10
N LEU A 75 -7.01 -5.75 -13.19
CA LEU A 75 -8.47 -5.78 -13.32
C LEU A 75 -9.00 -7.16 -13.64
N VAL A 76 -10.04 -7.57 -12.91
CA VAL A 76 -10.87 -8.75 -13.21
C VAL A 76 -12.34 -8.38 -13.24
N SER A 77 -13.16 -9.16 -13.95
CA SER A 77 -14.60 -8.92 -14.06
C SER A 77 -15.40 -9.72 -13.04
N THR A 78 -16.38 -9.06 -12.44
CA THR A 78 -17.48 -9.68 -11.69
C THR A 78 -18.49 -10.34 -12.62
N LYS A 79 -19.42 -11.12 -12.04
CA LYS A 79 -20.54 -11.77 -12.74
C LYS A 79 -21.46 -10.78 -13.45
N ASP A 80 -21.67 -9.62 -12.84
CA ASP A 80 -22.50 -8.52 -13.35
C ASP A 80 -21.70 -7.50 -14.19
N GLY A 81 -20.48 -7.85 -14.62
CA GLY A 81 -19.73 -7.12 -15.64
C GLY A 81 -18.97 -5.89 -15.13
N VAL A 82 -18.85 -5.71 -13.82
CA VAL A 82 -18.08 -4.63 -13.21
C VAL A 82 -16.61 -5.02 -13.07
N LEU A 83 -15.70 -4.15 -13.52
CA LEU A 83 -14.26 -4.30 -13.33
C LEU A 83 -13.85 -3.90 -11.90
N ILE A 84 -13.25 -4.85 -11.19
CA ILE A 84 -12.71 -4.67 -9.85
C ILE A 84 -11.19 -4.81 -9.87
N ALA A 85 -10.52 -4.12 -8.95
CA ALA A 85 -9.08 -4.22 -8.82
C ALA A 85 -8.70 -5.43 -7.98
N ARG A 86 -8.08 -6.43 -8.62
CA ARG A 86 -7.51 -7.66 -8.08
C ARG A 86 -6.50 -8.20 -9.11
N HIS A 87 -5.38 -8.71 -8.62
CA HIS A 87 -4.40 -9.38 -9.46
C HIS A 87 -4.89 -10.74 -9.98
N ASP A 88 -5.47 -11.55 -9.10
CA ASP A 88 -5.93 -12.90 -9.45
C ASP A 88 -7.46 -12.96 -9.56
N PRO A 89 -8.02 -13.69 -10.54
CA PRO A 89 -9.44 -13.95 -10.59
C PRO A 89 -9.90 -14.85 -9.44
N ASN A 90 -9.00 -15.65 -8.86
CA ASN A 90 -9.27 -16.44 -7.67
C ASN A 90 -9.09 -15.59 -6.41
N LEU A 91 -10.21 -15.23 -5.80
CA LEU A 91 -10.31 -14.31 -4.67
C LEU A 91 -9.62 -14.84 -3.40
N VAL A 92 -9.36 -16.14 -3.29
CA VAL A 92 -8.76 -16.75 -2.08
C VAL A 92 -7.37 -16.20 -1.75
N PHE A 93 -6.64 -15.71 -2.74
CA PHE A 93 -5.25 -15.27 -2.55
C PHE A 93 -5.12 -13.91 -1.86
N SER A 94 -6.06 -13.00 -2.12
CA SER A 94 -5.97 -11.61 -1.68
C SER A 94 -7.24 -11.06 -1.06
N THR A 95 -8.18 -11.93 -0.67
CA THR A 95 -9.40 -11.54 0.05
C THR A 95 -9.70 -12.48 1.23
N ASP A 96 -10.65 -12.09 2.08
CA ASP A 96 -11.17 -12.88 3.19
C ASP A 96 -12.31 -13.86 2.80
N VAL A 97 -12.56 -14.09 1.50
CA VAL A 97 -13.69 -14.90 0.99
C VAL A 97 -13.84 -16.28 1.65
N ALA A 98 -12.74 -16.92 2.03
CA ALA A 98 -12.76 -18.23 2.66
C ALA A 98 -13.36 -18.22 4.08
N THR A 99 -13.47 -17.04 4.70
CA THR A 99 -14.05 -16.84 6.04
C THR A 99 -15.56 -16.55 6.01
N HIS A 100 -16.13 -16.40 4.81
CA HIS A 100 -17.55 -16.11 4.59
C HIS A 100 -18.36 -17.42 4.35
N PRO A 101 -19.11 -17.93 5.35
CA PRO A 101 -19.82 -19.21 5.23
C PRO A 101 -20.91 -19.19 4.15
N GLU A 102 -21.53 -18.04 3.89
CA GLU A 102 -22.51 -17.83 2.82
C GLU A 102 -21.95 -18.12 1.42
N PHE A 103 -20.62 -18.06 1.26
CA PHE A 103 -19.93 -18.33 0.00
C PHE A 103 -19.27 -19.70 -0.05
N ALA A 104 -19.38 -20.54 0.98
CA ALA A 104 -18.72 -21.84 1.03
C ALA A 104 -19.09 -22.74 -0.17
N SER A 105 -20.34 -22.72 -0.61
CA SER A 105 -20.84 -23.49 -1.75
C SER A 105 -20.35 -23.00 -3.12
N ARG A 106 -19.69 -21.84 -3.18
CA ARG A 106 -19.18 -21.22 -4.42
C ARG A 106 -17.77 -21.67 -4.77
N LYS A 107 -17.12 -22.43 -3.89
CA LYS A 107 -15.78 -22.97 -4.13
C LYS A 107 -15.83 -23.98 -5.26
N ARG A 108 -14.97 -23.81 -6.28
CA ARG A 108 -14.86 -24.73 -7.42
C ARG A 108 -13.42 -24.89 -7.88
N THR A 109 -13.20 -25.84 -8.79
CA THR A 109 -11.90 -26.09 -9.42
C THR A 109 -11.99 -25.77 -10.90
N VAL A 110 -11.10 -24.92 -11.42
CA VAL A 110 -11.01 -24.59 -12.85
C VAL A 110 -9.57 -24.35 -13.28
N ALA A 111 -9.32 -24.45 -14.59
CA ALA A 111 -8.07 -24.00 -15.18
C ALA A 111 -8.07 -22.47 -15.34
N VAL A 112 -7.02 -21.81 -14.83
CA VAL A 112 -6.73 -20.39 -14.99
C VAL A 112 -5.31 -20.30 -15.55
N ASP A 113 -5.16 -19.73 -16.75
CA ASP A 113 -3.86 -19.60 -17.44
C ASP A 113 -3.08 -20.91 -17.58
N GLY A 114 -3.79 -22.03 -17.75
CA GLY A 114 -3.22 -23.37 -17.87
C GLY A 114 -2.98 -24.09 -16.53
N GLU A 115 -3.14 -23.39 -15.40
CA GLU A 115 -2.98 -23.94 -14.06
C GLU A 115 -4.32 -24.31 -13.42
N VAL A 116 -4.40 -25.51 -12.84
CA VAL A 116 -5.61 -25.96 -12.14
C VAL A 116 -5.67 -25.33 -10.76
N GLN A 117 -6.64 -24.44 -10.55
CA GLN A 117 -6.84 -23.73 -9.29
C GLN A 117 -8.15 -24.15 -8.64
N THR A 118 -8.14 -24.26 -7.31
CA THR A 118 -9.36 -24.47 -6.51
C THR A 118 -9.59 -23.29 -5.59
N GLY A 119 -10.75 -22.66 -5.67
CA GLY A 119 -11.05 -21.45 -4.90
C GLY A 119 -12.36 -20.80 -5.30
N TRP A 120 -12.42 -19.48 -5.15
CA TRP A 120 -13.60 -18.66 -5.39
C TRP A 120 -13.27 -17.63 -6.46
N PHE A 121 -14.01 -17.62 -7.56
CA PHE A 121 -13.61 -16.84 -8.73
C PHE A 121 -14.49 -15.60 -8.89
N ALA A 122 -13.87 -14.44 -9.13
CA ALA A 122 -14.55 -13.15 -9.24
C ALA A 122 -15.75 -13.18 -10.21
N SER A 123 -15.64 -13.93 -11.30
CA SER A 123 -16.70 -14.10 -12.31
C SER A 123 -17.96 -14.80 -11.81
N ASP A 124 -17.92 -15.42 -10.63
CA ASP A 124 -19.11 -15.98 -9.99
C ASP A 124 -19.85 -14.92 -9.15
N PHE A 125 -19.17 -13.89 -8.66
CA PHE A 125 -19.74 -12.95 -7.69
C PHE A 125 -20.24 -11.68 -8.36
N THR A 126 -21.39 -11.18 -7.92
CA THR A 126 -21.85 -9.83 -8.23
C THR A 126 -20.99 -8.79 -7.51
N LEU A 127 -20.98 -7.54 -8.00
CA LEU A 127 -20.31 -6.45 -7.28
C LEU A 127 -20.82 -6.32 -5.85
N ALA A 128 -22.13 -6.48 -5.63
CA ALA A 128 -22.73 -6.38 -4.31
C ALA A 128 -22.15 -7.40 -3.33
N GLU A 129 -21.96 -8.65 -3.77
CA GLU A 129 -21.27 -9.68 -2.97
C GLU A 129 -19.78 -9.36 -2.81
N ILE A 130 -19.08 -8.92 -3.86
CA ILE A 130 -17.66 -8.53 -3.77
C ILE A 130 -17.43 -7.42 -2.73
N LYS A 131 -18.35 -6.46 -2.63
CA LYS A 131 -18.25 -5.34 -1.68
C LYS A 131 -18.41 -5.75 -0.22
N THR A 132 -18.84 -6.98 0.08
CA THR A 132 -18.84 -7.49 1.46
C THR A 132 -17.43 -7.94 1.90
N LEU A 133 -16.59 -8.37 0.96
CA LEU A 133 -15.25 -8.89 1.20
C LEU A 133 -14.24 -7.78 1.55
N GLY A 134 -13.22 -8.15 2.31
CA GLY A 134 -12.06 -7.33 2.60
C GLY A 134 -10.79 -7.86 1.94
N GLY A 135 -9.90 -6.95 1.55
CA GLY A 135 -8.58 -7.28 1.01
C GLY A 135 -7.65 -7.80 2.11
N VAL A 136 -6.78 -8.74 1.76
CA VAL A 136 -5.74 -9.27 2.66
C VAL A 136 -4.37 -9.19 2.00
N SER A 137 -3.31 -9.09 2.81
CA SER A 137 -1.94 -9.16 2.33
C SER A 137 -1.63 -10.56 1.78
N THR A 138 -1.05 -10.61 0.58
CA THR A 138 -0.60 -11.84 -0.09
C THR A 138 0.73 -12.36 0.45
N ASP A 139 1.45 -11.51 1.19
CA ASP A 139 2.77 -11.76 1.74
C ASP A 139 2.71 -11.72 3.27
N ALA A 140 3.19 -12.79 3.91
CA ALA A 140 3.14 -12.98 5.36
C ALA A 140 4.10 -12.04 6.12
N GLU A 141 5.13 -11.51 5.46
CA GLU A 141 6.09 -10.59 6.07
C GLU A 141 5.59 -9.14 6.12
N ARG A 142 4.52 -8.83 5.38
CA ARG A 142 3.90 -7.50 5.34
C ARG A 142 2.92 -7.29 6.50
N PRO A 143 2.50 -6.05 6.79
CA PRO A 143 1.58 -5.77 7.90
C PRO A 143 0.23 -6.50 7.78
N GLN A 144 0.01 -7.52 8.64
CA GLN A 144 -1.21 -8.33 8.63
C GLN A 144 -2.40 -7.66 9.35
N GLN A 145 -2.13 -6.65 10.19
CA GLN A 145 -3.15 -5.97 11.01
C GLN A 145 -4.26 -5.28 10.21
N PHE A 146 -4.09 -5.10 8.90
CA PHE A 146 -5.06 -4.46 8.02
C PHE A 146 -5.93 -5.44 7.22
N ASN A 147 -5.67 -6.74 7.32
CA ASN A 147 -6.43 -7.76 6.60
C ASN A 147 -7.93 -7.67 6.95
N GLY A 148 -8.78 -7.72 5.92
CA GLY A 148 -10.24 -7.64 6.05
C GLY A 148 -10.80 -6.23 6.30
N ARG A 149 -9.95 -5.24 6.60
CA ARG A 149 -10.41 -3.89 6.98
C ARG A 149 -10.86 -3.06 5.79
N TYR A 150 -10.13 -3.15 4.68
CA TYR A 150 -10.35 -2.33 3.49
C TYR A 150 -11.07 -3.12 2.41
N LYS A 151 -12.02 -2.47 1.73
CA LYS A 151 -12.90 -3.13 0.77
C LYS A 151 -12.27 -3.24 -0.61
N ILE A 152 -12.75 -4.22 -1.37
CA ILE A 152 -12.40 -4.38 -2.79
C ILE A 152 -12.97 -3.20 -3.58
N VAL A 153 -12.17 -2.66 -4.49
CA VAL A 153 -12.48 -1.41 -5.21
C VAL A 153 -12.76 -1.69 -6.69
N THR A 154 -13.58 -0.86 -7.30
CA THR A 154 -13.87 -0.84 -8.73
C THR A 154 -12.88 0.06 -9.46
N LEU A 155 -12.71 -0.14 -10.76
CA LEU A 155 -11.96 0.79 -11.61
C LEU A 155 -12.51 2.22 -11.51
N ALA A 156 -13.84 2.39 -11.44
CA ALA A 156 -14.48 3.69 -11.34
C ALA A 156 -14.07 4.45 -10.05
N GLU A 157 -14.00 3.75 -8.91
CA GLU A 157 -13.55 4.33 -7.64
C GLU A 157 -12.06 4.71 -7.68
N ILE A 158 -11.22 3.90 -8.34
CA ILE A 158 -9.79 4.21 -8.51
C ILE A 158 -9.61 5.46 -9.38
N ILE A 159 -10.34 5.56 -10.49
CA ILE A 159 -10.32 6.75 -11.35
C ILE A 159 -10.81 7.98 -10.59
N ALA A 160 -11.85 7.83 -9.76
CA ALA A 160 -12.35 8.91 -8.93
C ALA A 160 -11.28 9.39 -7.92
N LEU A 161 -10.57 8.47 -7.27
CA LEU A 161 -9.45 8.79 -6.39
C LEU A 161 -8.35 9.55 -7.15
N ALA A 162 -7.91 9.05 -8.30
CA ALA A 162 -6.85 9.66 -9.10
C ALA A 162 -7.21 11.08 -9.59
N LYS A 163 -8.48 11.35 -9.87
CA LYS A 163 -8.96 12.70 -10.27
C LYS A 163 -9.11 13.66 -9.10
N SER A 164 -9.10 13.18 -7.86
CA SER A 164 -9.29 13.98 -6.65
C SER A 164 -7.98 14.46 -6.01
N ARG A 165 -6.84 14.13 -6.62
CA ARG A 165 -5.48 14.39 -6.13
C ARG A 165 -4.71 15.25 -7.10
#